data_AF-A0A843UPP9-F1
#
_entry.id   AF-A0A843UPP9-F1
#
_cell.length_a   1.000
_cell.length_b   1.000
_cell.length_c   1.000
_cell.angle_alpha   90.00
_cell.angle_beta   90.00
_cell.angle_gamma   90.00
#
_symmetry.space_group_name_H-M   'P 1'
#
loop_
_entity.id
_entity.type
_entity.pdbx_description
1 polymer ?
#
loop_
_entity_poly.entity_id
_entity_poly.type
_entity_poly.pdbx_seq_one_letter_code
_entity_poly.pdbx_strand_id
1 'polypeptide(L)' 'VAIMKSLRHPNIVLFVGAVIEPPNLSIITEYLSRGSLYRLLHKPGARDILDERRRLNMAYDVVCFLNTVVYFHF' A
#
# COMPACT_ATOMS: atom_id res chain seq x y z
N VAL A 1 -9.93 14.93 -0.22
CA VAL A 1 -9.38 13.85 -1.08
C VAL A 1 -8.34 14.29 -2.12
N ALA A 2 -7.93 15.58 -2.20
CA ALA A 2 -7.07 16.07 -3.28
C ALA A 2 -5.71 15.35 -3.39
N ILE A 3 -5.02 15.12 -2.28
CA ILE A 3 -3.72 14.42 -2.24
C ILE A 3 -3.85 12.97 -2.71
N MET A 4 -4.86 12.23 -2.25
CA MET A 4 -5.05 10.82 -2.64
C MET A 4 -5.40 10.64 -4.12
N LYS A 5 -6.02 11.66 -4.75
CA LYS A 5 -6.34 11.62 -6.19
C LYS A 5 -5.10 11.76 -7.08
N SER A 6 -4.06 12.45 -6.60
CA SER A 6 -2.86 12.72 -7.39
C SER A 6 -1.82 11.60 -7.30
N LEU A 7 -1.91 10.73 -6.29
CA LEU A 7 -1.00 9.60 -6.11
C LEU A 7 -1.46 8.39 -6.94
N ARG A 8 -0.81 8.15 -8.09
CA ARG A 8 -1.00 6.95 -8.92
C ARG A 8 0.33 6.27 -9.19
N HIS A 9 0.54 5.10 -8.58
CA HIS A 9 1.73 4.29 -8.77
C HIS A 9 1.43 2.83 -8.41
N PRO A 10 2.02 1.82 -9.08
CA PRO A 10 1.77 0.40 -8.79
C PRO A 10 2.05 -0.04 -7.34
N ASN A 11 2.92 0.69 -6.62
CA ASN A 11 3.27 0.39 -5.22
C ASN A 11 2.57 1.30 -4.19
N ILE A 12 1.64 2.16 -4.63
CA ILE A 12 0.76 2.95 -3.75
C ILE A 12 -0.62 2.30 -3.79
N VAL A 13 -1.24 2.12 -2.63
CA VAL A 13 -2.62 1.64 -2.55
C VAL A 13 -3.53 2.56 -3.37
N LEU A 14 -4.20 1.99 -4.36
CA LEU A 14 -5.05 2.72 -5.28
C LEU A 14 -6.24 3.35 -4.53
N PHE A 15 -6.33 4.67 -4.59
CA PHE A 15 -7.52 5.41 -4.21
C PHE A 15 -8.59 5.26 -5.30
N VAL A 16 -9.74 4.69 -4.93
CA VAL A 16 -10.89 4.48 -5.83
C VAL A 16 -11.88 5.63 -5.72
N GLY A 17 -12.15 6.10 -4.50
CA GLY A 17 -13.14 7.16 -4.27
C GLY A 17 -13.33 7.46 -2.79
N ALA A 18 -14.29 8.34 -2.49
CA ALA A 18 -14.67 8.63 -1.12
C ALA A 18 -16.15 8.98 -1.03
N VAL A 19 -16.78 8.59 0.07
CA VAL A 19 -18.06 9.11 0.51
C VAL A 19 -17.78 10.36 1.33
N ILE A 20 -18.25 11.51 0.86
CA ILE A 20 -18.01 12.83 1.47
C ILE A 20 -19.26 13.41 2.14
N GLU A 21 -20.36 12.67 2.12
CA GLU A 21 -21.64 13.09 2.71
C GLU A 21 -21.79 12.45 4.10
N PRO A 22 -22.16 13.23 5.14
CA PRO A 22 -22.51 12.69 6.45
C PRO A 22 -23.73 11.75 6.39
N PRO A 23 -23.88 10.80 7.35
CA PRO A 23 -23.02 10.58 8.51
C PRO A 23 -21.81 9.67 8.22
N ASN A 24 -21.75 9.06 7.05
CA ASN A 24 -20.83 7.95 6.76
C ASN A 24 -19.66 8.38 5.88
N LEU A 25 -18.84 9.30 6.37
CA LEU A 25 -17.59 9.65 5.68
C LEU A 25 -16.70 8.42 5.55
N SER A 26 -16.25 8.11 4.33
CA SER A 26 -15.50 6.89 4.04
C SER A 26 -14.53 7.07 2.88
N ILE A 27 -13.41 6.35 2.92
CA ILE A 27 -12.42 6.27 1.84
C ILE A 27 -12.51 4.89 1.22
N ILE A 28 -12.58 4.84 -0.11
CA ILE A 28 -12.66 3.61 -0.89
C ILE A 28 -11.31 3.42 -1.56
N THR A 29 -10.67 2.29 -1.27
CA THR A 29 -9.39 1.88 -1.88
C THR A 29 -9.52 0.51 -2.52
N GLU A 30 -8.51 0.09 -3.28
CA GLU A 30 -8.39 -1.32 -3.65
C GLU A 30 -8.29 -2.23 -2.42
N TYR A 31 -8.67 -3.50 -2.60
CA TYR A 31 -8.60 -4.51 -1.55
C TYR A 31 -7.36 -5.39 -1.71
N LEU A 32 -6.50 -5.38 -0.69
CA LEU A 32 -5.31 -6.23 -0.61
C LEU A 32 -5.58 -7.44 0.31
N SER A 33 -5.90 -8.58 -0.31
CA SER A 33 -6.37 -9.80 0.40
C SER A 33 -5.38 -10.39 1.41
N ARG A 34 -4.08 -10.09 1.28
CA ARG A 34 -3.03 -10.63 2.17
C ARG A 34 -2.86 -9.83 3.46
N GLY A 35 -3.58 -8.71 3.61
CA GLY A 35 -3.52 -7.84 4.79
C GLY A 35 -2.18 -7.12 4.92
N SER A 36 -1.82 -6.74 6.15
CA SER A 36 -0.59 -5.99 6.40
C SER A 36 0.66 -6.85 6.23
N LEU A 37 1.71 -6.23 5.69
CA LEU A 37 3.04 -6.86 5.59
C LEU A 37 3.56 -7.32 6.96
N TYR A 38 3.29 -6.54 8.03
CA TYR A 38 3.63 -6.92 9.40
C TYR A 38 3.04 -8.29 9.79
N ARG A 39 1.72 -8.48 9.59
CA ARG A 39 1.07 -9.76 9.92
C ARG A 39 1.61 -10.88 9.06
N LEU A 40 1.92 -10.61 7.80
CA LEU A 40 2.45 -11.60 6.88
C LEU A 40 3.85 -12.08 7.30
N LEU A 41 4.74 -11.18 7.71
CA LEU A 41 6.11 -11.49 8.12
C LEU A 41 6.21 -12.23 9.47
N HIS A 42 5.24 -12.04 10.36
CA HIS A 42 5.22 -12.64 11.70
C HIS A 42 4.37 -13.92 11.79
N LYS A 43 3.80 -14.40 10.68
CA LYS A 43 3.09 -15.69 10.66
C LYS A 43 4.07 -16.86 10.88
N PRO A 44 3.68 -17.90 11.62
CA PRO A 44 4.41 -19.16 11.64
C PRO A 44 4.63 -19.68 10.20
N GLY A 45 5.84 -20.12 9.89
CA GLY A 45 6.20 -20.57 8.53
C GLY A 45 6.39 -19.46 7.50
N ALA A 46 6.42 -18.17 7.90
CA ALA A 46 6.60 -17.07 6.95
C ALA A 46 7.89 -17.19 6.13
N ARG A 47 8.97 -17.76 6.69
CA ARG A 47 10.24 -17.99 5.98
C ARG A 47 10.15 -19.05 4.88
N ASP A 48 9.23 -20.00 5.01
CA ASP A 48 9.01 -21.04 3.99
C ASP A 48 8.16 -20.51 2.83
N ILE A 49 7.25 -19.56 3.13
CA ILE A 49 6.35 -18.93 2.15
C ILE A 49 7.05 -17.75 1.44
N LEU A 50 7.91 -17.03 2.17
CA LEU A 50 8.62 -15.83 1.72
C LEU A 50 10.13 -16.08 1.78
N ASP A 51 10.65 -16.56 0.66
CA ASP A 51 12.08 -16.66 0.44
C ASP A 51 12.75 -15.27 0.47
N GLU A 52 14.09 -15.28 0.54
CA GLU A 52 14.86 -14.05 0.65
C GLU A 52 14.62 -13.09 -0.52
N ARG A 53 14.54 -13.63 -1.74
CA ARG A 53 14.28 -12.84 -2.95
C ARG A 53 12.93 -12.13 -2.88
N ARG A 54 11.86 -12.78 -2.43
CA ARG A 54 10.55 -12.14 -2.25
C ARG A 54 10.60 -11.01 -1.23
N ARG A 55 11.33 -11.20 -0.12
CA ARG A 55 11.47 -10.14 0.90
C ARG A 55 12.24 -8.92 0.38
N LEU A 56 13.29 -9.14 -0.42
CA LEU A 56 14.03 -8.06 -1.06
C LEU A 56 13.16 -7.30 -2.07
N ASN A 57 12.34 -8.00 -2.87
CA ASN A 57 11.37 -7.35 -3.76
C ASN A 57 10.36 -6.52 -2.98
N MET A 58 9.83 -7.02 -1.86
CA MET A 58 8.93 -6.24 -0.99
C MET A 58 9.61 -4.98 -0.45
N ALA A 59 10.89 -5.06 -0.07
CA ALA A 59 11.65 -3.90 0.37
C ALA A 59 11.84 -2.88 -0.77
N TYR A 60 12.16 -3.36 -1.98
CA TYR A 60 12.27 -2.54 -3.17
C TYR A 60 10.94 -1.83 -3.50
N ASP A 61 9.81 -2.55 -3.38
CA ASP A 61 8.49 -1.98 -3.63
C ASP A 61 8.19 -0.80 -2.69
N VAL A 62 8.56 -0.93 -1.41
CA VAL A 62 8.46 0.15 -0.41
C VAL A 62 9.35 1.34 -0.76
N VAL A 63 10.57 1.10 -1.25
CA VAL A 63 11.46 2.18 -1.68
C VAL A 63 10.86 2.93 -2.87
N CYS A 64 10.34 2.24 -3.88
CA CYS A 64 9.67 2.88 -5.02
C CYS A 64 8.43 3.67 -4.59
N PHE A 65 7.64 3.14 -3.65
CA PHE A 65 6.53 3.87 -3.03
C PHE A 65 6.99 5.19 -2.40
N LEU A 66 7.99 5.14 -1.52
CA LEU A 66 8.50 6.32 -0.83
C LEU A 66 9.06 7.34 -1.82
N ASN A 67 9.75 6.86 -2.85
CA ASN A 67 10.30 7.69 -3.91
C ASN A 67 9.20 8.51 -4.61
N THR A 68 8.10 7.85 -5.02
CA THR A 68 6.97 8.56 -5.65
C THR A 68 6.35 9.58 -4.71
N VAL A 69 6.17 9.26 -3.42
CA VAL A 69 5.56 10.18 -2.45
C VAL A 69 6.44 11.41 -2.20
N VAL A 70 7.76 11.22 -2.10
CA VAL A 70 8.72 12.31 -1.86
C VAL A 70 8.80 13.26 -3.07
N TYR A 71 8.84 12.72 -4.30
CA TYR A 71 8.89 13.56 -5.51
C TYR A 71 7.57 14.26 -5.82
N PHE A 72 6.46 13.87 -5.20
CA PHE A 72 5.16 14.54 -5.39
C PHE A 72 5.00 15.81 -4.53
N HIS A 73 5.96 16.12 -3.67
CA HIS A 73 5.88 17.23 -2.71
C HIS A 73 6.84 18.40 -3.02
N PHE A 74 7.30 18.51 -4.28
CA PHE A 74 8.05 19.64 -4.85
C PHE A 74 7.51 20.03 -6.23
#